data_AF-T4VEK6-F1
#
_entry.id   AF-T4VEK6-F1
#
_cell.length_a   1.000
_cell.length_b   1.000
_cell.length_c   1.000
_cell.angle_alpha   90.00
_cell.angle_beta   90.00
_cell.angle_gamma   90.00
#
_symmetry.space_group_name_H-M   'P 1'
#
loop_
_entity.id
_entity.type
_entity.pdbx_description
1 polymer ?
#
loop_
_entity_poly.entity_id
_entity_poly.type
_entity_poly.pdbx_seq_one_letter_code
_entity_poly.pdbx_strand_id
1 'polypeptide(L)'
;MDTLVNLTIKNIPIETNFILSEKAKKHNMSKNSYLIKLLNTHAMSEEVEGLKSDYEELVKQAFVIIQKNTEVMQHIIETIEG
;
A
#
# COMPACT_ATOMS: atom_id res chain seq x y z
N MET A 1 10.70 -22.39 -3.51
CA MET A 1 9.89 -23.11 -2.52
C MET A 1 8.59 -22.33 -2.38
N ASP A 2 7.48 -22.85 -2.90
CA ASP A 2 6.17 -22.26 -2.66
C ASP A 2 5.78 -22.51 -1.21
N THR A 3 6.01 -21.51 -0.35
CA THR A 3 5.71 -21.59 1.09
C THR A 3 4.26 -21.16 1.32
N LEU A 4 3.32 -22.00 0.90
CA LEU A 4 1.91 -21.80 1.20
C LEU A 4 1.62 -22.16 2.66
N VAL A 5 0.97 -21.25 3.39
CA VAL A 5 0.53 -21.45 4.77
C VAL A 5 -0.97 -21.71 4.78
N ASN A 6 -1.38 -22.82 5.41
CA ASN A 6 -2.80 -23.13 5.60
C ASN A 6 -3.34 -22.41 6.83
N LEU A 7 -4.42 -21.67 6.66
CA LEU A 7 -5.08 -20.91 7.73
C LEU A 7 -6.48 -21.47 8.00
N THR A 8 -6.77 -21.77 9.26
CA THR A 8 -8.10 -22.22 9.71
C THR A 8 -8.70 -21.19 10.65
N ILE A 9 -9.84 -20.62 10.28
CA ILE A 9 -10.57 -19.65 11.10
C ILE A 9 -11.72 -20.37 11.80
N LYS A 10 -11.75 -20.31 13.14
CA LYS A 10 -12.80 -20.93 13.97
C LYS A 10 -13.85 -19.88 14.35
N ASN A 11 -15.03 -20.36 14.73
CA ASN A 11 -16.13 -19.55 15.28
C ASN A 11 -16.66 -18.45 14.35
N ILE A 12 -16.67 -18.69 13.03
CA ILE A 12 -17.33 -17.78 12.09
C ILE A 12 -18.85 -17.95 12.25
N PRO A 13 -19.62 -16.86 12.49
CA PRO A 13 -21.08 -16.93 12.51
C PRO A 13 -21.63 -17.52 11.22
N ILE A 14 -22.68 -18.34 11.32
CA ILE A 14 -23.28 -19.03 10.17
C ILE A 14 -23.71 -18.03 9.10
N GLU A 15 -24.31 -16.92 9.53
CA GLU A 15 -24.74 -15.82 8.65
C GLU A 15 -23.55 -15.21 7.87
N THR A 16 -22.43 -14.95 8.56
CA THR A 16 -21.22 -14.44 7.92
C THR A 16 -20.66 -15.41 6.88
N ASN A 17 -20.61 -16.71 7.20
CA ASN A 17 -20.16 -17.74 6.25
C ASN A 17 -21.10 -17.84 5.03
N PHE A 18 -22.41 -17.67 5.23
CA PHE A 18 -23.37 -17.61 4.13
C PHE A 18 -23.14 -16.39 3.24
N ILE A 19 -23.02 -15.20 3.82
CA ILE A 19 -22.76 -13.95 3.08
C ILE A 19 -21.45 -14.05 2.28
N LEU A 20 -20.39 -14.61 2.85
CA LEU A 20 -19.11 -14.82 2.16
C LEU A 20 -19.25 -15.78 0.98
N SER A 21 -20.05 -16.83 1.13
CA SER A 21 -20.34 -17.78 0.04
C SER A 21 -21.10 -17.11 -1.10
N GLU A 22 -22.11 -16.29 -0.78
CA GLU A 22 -22.88 -15.54 -1.77
C GLU A 22 -22.03 -14.49 -2.49
N LYS A 23 -21.16 -13.78 -1.76
CA LYS A 23 -20.19 -12.85 -2.36
C LYS A 23 -19.23 -13.59 -3.31
N ALA A 24 -18.69 -14.74 -2.90
CA ALA A 24 -17.81 -15.53 -3.77
C ALA A 24 -18.52 -15.95 -5.07
N LYS A 25 -19.78 -16.41 -4.99
CA LYS A 25 -20.60 -16.73 -6.16
C LYS A 25 -20.82 -15.52 -7.08
N LYS A 26 -21.13 -14.34 -6.52
CA LYS A 26 -21.29 -13.09 -7.29
C LYS A 26 -20.03 -12.72 -8.06
N HIS A 27 -18.86 -13.03 -7.52
CA HIS A 27 -17.57 -12.82 -8.20
C HIS A 27 -17.15 -13.99 -9.10
N ASN A 28 -17.98 -15.02 -9.25
CA ASN A 28 -17.70 -16.25 -10.01
C ASN A 28 -16.42 -16.96 -9.52
N MET A 29 -16.18 -16.95 -8.20
CA MET A 29 -15.00 -17.53 -7.56
C MET A 29 -15.40 -18.61 -6.54
N SER A 30 -14.48 -19.54 -6.27
CA SER A 30 -14.62 -20.40 -5.11
C SER A 30 -14.54 -19.56 -3.83
N LYS A 31 -15.22 -20.01 -2.76
CA LYS A 31 -15.16 -19.33 -1.45
C LYS A 31 -13.71 -19.18 -0.95
N ASN A 32 -12.88 -20.20 -1.16
CA ASN A 32 -11.48 -20.17 -0.76
C ASN A 32 -10.69 -19.12 -1.55
N SER A 33 -10.83 -19.10 -2.88
CA SER A 33 -10.17 -18.10 -3.73
C SER A 33 -10.62 -16.68 -3.40
N TYR A 34 -11.90 -16.50 -3.09
CA TYR A 34 -12.44 -15.20 -2.66
C TYR A 34 -11.83 -14.74 -1.32
N LEU A 35 -11.72 -15.64 -0.34
CA LEU A 35 -11.13 -15.34 0.96
C LEU A 35 -9.63 -15.03 0.84
N ILE A 36 -8.88 -15.81 0.05
CA ILE A 36 -7.46 -15.53 -0.22
C ILE A 36 -7.31 -14.14 -0.84
N LYS A 37 -8.14 -13.81 -1.85
CA LYS A 37 -8.10 -12.49 -2.49
C LYS A 37 -8.41 -11.39 -1.49
N LEU A 38 -9.43 -11.57 -0.65
CA LEU A 38 -9.81 -10.60 0.37
C LEU A 38 -8.69 -10.37 1.39
N LEU A 39 -8.08 -11.45 1.89
CA LEU A 39 -6.96 -11.38 2.84
C LEU A 39 -5.74 -10.71 2.21
N ASN A 40 -5.39 -11.07 0.98
CA ASN A 40 -4.27 -10.44 0.27
C ASN A 40 -4.53 -8.97 0.00
N THR A 41 -5.72 -8.60 -0.46
CA THR A 41 -6.07 -7.18 -0.67
C THR A 41 -5.98 -6.40 0.63
N HIS A 42 -6.45 -6.96 1.74
CA HIS A 42 -6.40 -6.28 3.04
C HIS A 42 -4.98 -6.17 3.60
N ALA A 43 -4.17 -7.22 3.48
CA ALA A 43 -2.77 -7.19 3.88
C ALA A 43 -1.95 -6.23 3.01
N MET A 44 -2.17 -6.25 1.70
CA MET A 44 -1.49 -5.36 0.76
C MET A 44 -1.94 -3.90 0.91
N SER A 45 -3.18 -3.61 1.32
CA SER A 45 -3.61 -2.22 1.48
C SER A 45 -2.78 -1.49 2.54
N GLU A 46 -2.46 -2.14 3.65
CA GLU A 46 -1.61 -1.54 4.70
C GLU A 46 -0.17 -1.35 4.21
N GLU A 47 0.39 -2.34 3.51
CA GLU A 47 1.75 -2.26 2.98
C GLU A 47 1.88 -1.20 1.87
N VAL A 48 0.91 -1.13 0.96
CA VAL A 48 0.87 -0.13 -0.12
C VAL A 48 0.59 1.27 0.43
N GLU A 49 -0.25 1.42 1.45
CA GLU A 49 -0.46 2.70 2.13
C GLU A 49 0.81 3.19 2.84
N GLY A 50 1.55 2.30 3.50
CA GLY A 50 2.86 2.62 4.07
C GLY A 50 3.87 3.06 3.00
N LEU A 51 4.02 2.28 1.94
CA LEU A 51 4.91 2.62 0.82
C LEU A 51 4.56 3.95 0.15
N LYS A 52 3.26 4.24 0.00
CA LYS A 52 2.79 5.51 -0.55
C LYS A 52 3.16 6.69 0.37
N SER A 53 2.98 6.53 1.68
CA SER A 53 3.38 7.54 2.67
C SER A 53 4.88 7.84 2.60
N ASP A 54 5.71 6.79 2.55
CA ASP A 54 7.18 6.93 2.49
C ASP A 54 7.62 7.62 1.19
N TYR A 55 6.98 7.29 0.06
CA TYR A 55 7.26 7.93 -1.22
C TYR A 55 6.86 9.42 -1.23
N GLU A 56 5.70 9.76 -0.67
CA GLU A 56 5.26 11.16 -0.52
C GLU A 56 6.23 11.95 0.37
N GLU A 57 6.77 11.33 1.42
CA GLU A 57 7.78 11.95 2.27
C GLU A 57 9.10 12.16 1.52
N LEU A 58 9.58 11.16 0.78
CA LEU A 58 10.79 11.25 -0.02
C LEU A 58 10.70 12.38 -1.07
N VAL A 59 9.56 12.51 -1.76
CA VAL A 59 9.32 13.57 -2.74
C VAL A 59 9.37 14.94 -2.07
N LYS A 60 8.76 15.10 -0.89
CA LYS A 60 8.83 16.36 -0.13
C LYS A 60 10.26 16.70 0.27
N GLN A 61 11.02 15.73 0.76
CA GLN A 61 12.42 15.94 1.14
C GLN A 61 13.28 16.33 -0.07
N ALA A 62 13.11 15.66 -1.20
CA ALA A 62 13.81 15.97 -2.44
C ALA A 62 13.50 17.40 -2.92
N PHE A 63 12.24 17.82 -2.86
CA PHE A 63 11.84 19.17 -3.22
C PHE A 63 12.51 20.23 -2.35
N VAL A 64 12.54 20.04 -1.03
CA VAL A 64 13.21 20.95 -0.08
C VAL A 64 14.71 21.05 -0.37
N ILE A 65 15.37 19.93 -0.68
CA ILE A 65 16.81 19.92 -1.01
C ILE A 65 17.07 20.68 -2.31
N ILE A 66 16.27 20.44 -3.35
CA ILE A 66 16.40 21.15 -4.63
C ILE A 66 16.22 22.64 -4.41
N GLN A 67 15.19 23.06 -3.69
CA GLN A 67 14.93 24.47 -3.40
C GLN A 67 16.10 25.12 -2.67
N LYS A 68 16.62 24.49 -1.61
CA LYS A 68 17.80 25.00 -0.89
C LYS A 68 19.03 25.10 -1.78
N ASN A 69 19.26 24.11 -2.63
CA ASN A 69 20.39 24.13 -3.57
C ASN A 69 20.25 25.28 -4.58
N THR A 70 19.03 25.53 -5.07
CA THR A 70 18.74 26.66 -5.96
C THR A 70 18.98 27.99 -5.25
N GLU A 71 18.53 28.15 -4.00
CA GLU A 71 18.78 29.36 -3.20
C GLU A 71 20.28 29.61 -3.01
N VAL A 72 21.05 28.57 -2.67
CA VAL A 72 22.52 28.67 -2.52
C VAL A 72 23.19 29.02 -3.84
N MET A 73 22.80 28.40 -4.95
CA MET A 73 23.34 28.74 -6.28
C MET A 73 23.04 30.19 -6.66
N GLN A 74 21.84 30.69 -6.35
CA GLN A 74 21.48 32.08 -6.58
C GLN A 74 22.40 33.03 -5.79
N HIS A 75 22.64 32.74 -4.51
CA HIS A 75 23.55 33.54 -3.67
C HIS A 75 24.99 33.51 -4.18
N ILE A 76 25.46 32.38 -4.69
CA ILE A 76 26.79 32.27 -5.30
C ILE A 76 26.88 33.16 -6.55
N ILE A 77 25.86 33.12 -7.43
CA ILE A 77 25.81 33.97 -8.63
C ILE A 77 25.83 35.44 -8.24
N GLU A 78 24.98 35.86 -7.29
CA GLU A 78 24.94 37.24 -6.80
C GLU A 78 26.28 37.71 -6.21
N THR A 79 27.03 36.81 -5.57
CA THR A 79 28.35 37.13 -4.99
C THR A 79 29.45 37.23 -6.05
N ILE A 80 29.29 36.58 -7.20
CA ILE A 80 30.28 36.59 -8.30
C ILE A 80 29.99 37.72 -9.29
N GLU A 81 28.72 38.05 -9.52
CA GLU A 81 28.28 39.08 -10.47
C GLU A 81 28.15 40.49 -9.84
N GLY A 82 28.12 40.58 -8.50
CA GLY A 82 28.22 41.83 -7.73
C GLY A 82 29.65 42.22 -7.39
#